data_AF-A0A1H6YF43-F1
#
_entry.id   AF-A0A1H6YF43-F1
#
_cell.length_a   1.000
_cell.length_b   1.000
_cell.length_c   1.000
_cell.angle_alpha   90.00
_cell.angle_beta   90.00
_cell.angle_gamma   90.00
#
_symmetry.space_group_name_H-M   'P 1'
#
loop_
_entity.id
_entity.type
_entity.pdbx_description
1 polymer ?
#
loop_
_entity_poly.entity_id
_entity_poly.type
_entity_poly.pdbx_seq_one_letter_code
_entity_poly.pdbx_strand_id
1 'polypeptide(L)'
;MSDDTHVMSTTDRLVYMAHQIARNMAMMGEAKATEALAEHLTRFWDPRMKAQIIAIAQDQSERLSPVVAAAVARMAQGRPAPQVDATQFNRVDEAGHCDAG
;
A
#
# COMPACT_ATOMS: atom_id res chain seq x y z
N MET A 1 -26.47 6.17 18.36
CA MET A 1 -25.88 6.79 17.16
C MET A 1 -24.63 6.00 16.88
N SER A 2 -24.62 5.25 15.79
CA SER A 2 -23.62 4.23 15.50
C SER A 2 -22.23 4.86 15.42
N ASP A 3 -21.30 4.28 16.18
CA ASP A 3 -19.87 4.52 16.07
C ASP A 3 -19.40 3.93 14.73
N ASP A 4 -19.63 4.67 13.64
CA ASP A 4 -19.03 4.39 12.34
C ASP A 4 -17.63 5.00 12.31
N THR A 5 -16.79 4.58 13.27
CA THR A 5 -15.35 4.77 13.17
C THR A 5 -14.87 3.77 12.13
N HIS A 6 -14.91 4.14 10.85
CA HIS A 6 -14.17 3.41 9.83
C HIS A 6 -12.68 3.51 10.18
N VAL A 7 -12.19 2.58 11.00
CA VAL A 7 -10.76 2.36 11.22
C VAL A 7 -10.21 1.96 9.86
N MET A 8 -9.54 2.91 9.17
CA MET A 8 -8.93 2.63 7.87
C MET A 8 -8.06 1.37 7.98
N SER A 9 -8.36 0.36 7.17
CA SER A 9 -7.54 -0.85 7.13
C SER A 9 -6.10 -0.49 6.76
N THR A 10 -5.14 -1.32 7.17
CA THR A 10 -3.72 -1.13 6.82
C THR A 10 -3.54 -0.98 5.30
N THR A 11 -4.31 -1.75 4.53
CA THR A 11 -4.38 -1.71 3.06
C THR A 11 -4.85 -0.35 2.55
N ASP A 12 -5.96 0.18 3.09
CA ASP A 12 -6.49 1.50 2.74
C ASP A 12 -5.48 2.61 3.04
N ARG A 13 -4.75 2.48 4.16
CA ARG A 13 -3.72 3.44 4.52
C ARG A 13 -2.56 3.46 3.53
N LEU A 14 -2.12 2.30 3.04
CA LEU A 14 -1.05 2.21 2.04
C LEU A 14 -1.47 2.83 0.71
N VAL A 15 -2.68 2.54 0.25
CA VAL A 15 -3.24 3.14 -0.98
C VAL A 15 -3.33 4.66 -0.83
N TYR A 16 -3.84 5.13 0.30
CA TYR A 16 -3.93 6.55 0.60
C TYR A 16 -2.56 7.25 0.60
N MET A 17 -1.56 6.66 1.24
CA MET A 17 -0.19 7.19 1.26
C MET A 17 0.43 7.24 -0.13
N ALA A 18 0.29 6.17 -0.93
CA ALA A 18 0.78 6.14 -2.30
C ALA A 18 0.15 7.25 -3.15
N HIS A 19 -1.16 7.47 -3.01
CA HIS A 19 -1.86 8.55 -3.69
C HIS A 19 -1.44 9.93 -3.19
N GLN A 20 -1.16 10.11 -1.90
CA GLN A 20 -0.62 11.36 -1.36
C GLN A 20 0.73 11.72 -1.97
N ILE A 21 1.65 10.75 -2.04
CA ILE A 21 2.97 10.96 -2.64
C ILE A 21 2.82 11.27 -4.14
N ALA A 22 1.96 10.54 -4.86
CA ALA A 22 1.67 10.79 -6.26
C ALA A 22 1.17 12.21 -6.52
N ARG A 23 0.26 12.72 -5.67
CA ARG A 23 -0.25 14.10 -5.76
C ARG A 23 0.85 15.12 -5.55
N ASN A 24 1.73 14.90 -4.58
CA ASN A 24 2.87 15.80 -4.35
C ASN A 24 3.81 15.86 -5.56
N MET A 25 3.94 14.76 -6.30
CA MET A 25 4.81 14.67 -7.48
C MET A 25 4.13 15.12 -8.78
N ALA A 26 2.80 15.29 -8.78
CA ALA A 26 2.03 15.66 -9.98
C ALA A 26 2.51 16.98 -10.61
N MET A 27 3.07 17.90 -9.82
CA MET A 27 3.66 19.16 -10.31
C MET A 27 4.85 18.97 -11.27
N MET A 28 5.48 17.80 -11.29
CA MET A 28 6.61 17.49 -12.18
C MET A 28 6.18 16.92 -13.55
N GLY A 29 4.87 16.65 -13.73
CA GLY A 29 4.30 15.96 -14.90
C GLY A 29 4.19 14.45 -14.71
N GLU A 30 3.18 13.82 -15.32
CA GLU A 30 2.78 12.43 -15.03
C GLU A 30 3.91 11.40 -15.20
N ALA A 31 4.70 11.51 -16.28
CA ALA A 31 5.81 10.60 -16.54
C ALA A 31 6.89 10.68 -15.45
N LYS A 32 7.29 11.90 -15.07
CA LYS A 32 8.28 12.13 -14.01
C LYS A 32 7.71 11.77 -12.64
N ALA A 33 6.42 12.03 -12.40
CA ALA A 33 5.75 11.67 -11.17
C ALA A 33 5.72 10.16 -10.95
N THR A 34 5.47 9.39 -12.01
CA THR A 34 5.49 7.92 -11.96
C THR A 34 6.87 7.39 -11.59
N GLU A 35 7.92 7.93 -12.22
CA GLU A 35 9.30 7.52 -11.95
C GLU A 35 9.75 7.90 -10.53
N ALA A 36 9.52 9.15 -10.13
CA ALA A 36 9.84 9.63 -8.79
C ALA A 36 9.08 8.87 -7.71
N LEU A 37 7.82 8.49 -7.96
CA LEU A 37 7.03 7.69 -7.03
C LEU A 37 7.60 6.29 -6.89
N ALA A 38 7.93 5.61 -7.98
CA ALA A 38 8.53 4.28 -7.94
C ALA A 38 9.84 4.28 -7.15
N GLU A 39 10.68 5.29 -7.38
CA GLU A 39 11.93 5.46 -6.65
C GLU A 39 11.69 5.72 -5.15
N HIS A 40 10.74 6.60 -4.83
CA HIS A 40 10.39 6.91 -3.45
C HIS A 40 9.86 5.69 -2.70
N LEU A 41 8.92 4.94 -3.29
CA LEU A 41 8.42 3.69 -2.69
C LEU A 41 9.57 2.69 -2.48
N THR A 42 10.48 2.58 -3.44
CA THR A 42 11.62 1.65 -3.34
C THR A 42 12.55 2.00 -2.18
N ARG A 43 12.89 3.30 -2.04
CA ARG A 43 13.84 3.82 -1.05
C ARG A 43 13.27 3.92 0.36
N PHE A 44 12.02 4.35 0.51
CA PHE A 44 11.44 4.73 1.80
C PHE A 44 10.46 3.70 2.37
N TRP A 45 9.92 2.78 1.56
CA TRP A 45 9.04 1.74 2.08
C TRP A 45 9.79 0.46 2.39
N ASP A 46 9.45 -0.13 3.53
CA ASP A 46 9.92 -1.44 3.94
C ASP A 46 9.43 -2.56 3.00
N PRO A 47 10.15 -3.70 2.94
CA PRO A 47 9.82 -4.83 2.05
C PRO A 47 8.37 -5.31 2.16
N ARG A 48 7.81 -5.32 3.37
CA ARG A 48 6.42 -5.73 3.64
C ARG A 48 5.40 -4.78 3.04
N MET A 49 5.57 -3.47 3.20
CA MET A 49 4.67 -2.47 2.60
C MET A 49 4.72 -2.56 1.07
N LYS A 50 5.93 -2.73 0.51
CA LYS A 50 6.12 -2.95 -0.93
C LYS A 50 5.40 -4.20 -1.42
N ALA A 51 5.49 -5.31 -0.69
CA ALA A 51 4.78 -6.55 -1.04
C ALA A 51 3.25 -6.37 -1.00
N GLN A 52 2.73 -5.69 0.04
CA GLN A 52 1.29 -5.43 0.18
C GLN A 52 0.74 -4.57 -0.96
N ILE A 53 1.40 -3.47 -1.31
CA ILE A 53 0.92 -2.61 -2.41
C ILE A 53 1.02 -3.29 -3.79
N ILE A 54 2.01 -4.18 -3.98
CA ILE A 54 2.08 -5.00 -5.19
C ILE A 54 0.90 -5.99 -5.24
N ALA A 55 0.58 -6.65 -4.13
CA ALA A 55 -0.59 -7.53 -4.07
C ALA A 55 -1.90 -6.77 -4.33
N ILE A 56 -2.07 -5.59 -3.71
CA ILE A 56 -3.22 -4.71 -3.98
C ILE A 56 -3.28 -4.33 -5.46
N ALA A 57 -2.16 -4.03 -6.10
CA ALA A 57 -2.12 -3.69 -7.52
C ALA A 57 -2.51 -4.87 -8.44
N GLN A 58 -2.34 -6.11 -7.99
CA GLN A 58 -2.70 -7.32 -8.74
C GLN A 58 -4.17 -7.72 -8.51
N ASP A 59 -4.64 -7.68 -7.27
CA ASP A 59 -6.00 -8.11 -6.91
C ASP A 59 -7.04 -6.99 -7.08
N GLN A 60 -6.65 -5.74 -6.85
CA GLN A 60 -7.54 -4.58 -6.72
C GLN A 60 -6.97 -3.38 -7.49
N SER A 61 -6.57 -3.58 -8.76
CA SER A 61 -5.98 -2.53 -9.59
C SER A 61 -6.87 -1.29 -9.75
N GLU A 62 -8.19 -1.47 -9.70
CA GLU A 62 -9.20 -0.40 -9.74
C GLU A 62 -9.10 0.62 -8.60
N ARG A 63 -8.48 0.23 -7.47
CA ARG A 63 -8.28 1.13 -6.32
C ARG A 63 -7.06 2.03 -6.48
N LEU A 64 -6.21 1.75 -7.48
CA LEU A 64 -5.01 2.52 -7.76
C LEU A 64 -5.23 3.45 -8.96
N SER A 65 -4.75 4.69 -8.84
CA SER A 65 -4.68 5.57 -9.99
C SER A 65 -3.64 5.05 -11.00
N PRO A 66 -3.76 5.37 -12.30
CA PRO A 66 -2.82 4.89 -13.32
C PRO A 66 -1.36 5.22 -13.01
N VAL A 67 -1.08 6.40 -12.45
CA VAL A 67 0.27 6.80 -12.01
C VAL A 67 0.79 5.89 -10.90
N VAL A 68 -0.04 5.56 -9.91
CA VAL A 68 0.35 4.72 -8.77
C VAL A 68 0.52 3.27 -9.22
N ALA A 69 -0.40 2.74 -10.02
CA ALA A 69 -0.30 1.40 -10.59
C ALA A 69 0.99 1.23 -11.42
N ALA A 70 1.28 2.20 -12.30
CA ALA A 70 2.51 2.19 -13.10
C ALA A 70 3.78 2.27 -12.24
N ALA A 71 3.77 3.10 -11.19
CA ALA A 71 4.90 3.22 -10.27
C ALA A 71 5.14 1.92 -9.47
N VAL A 72 4.07 1.28 -8.98
CA VAL A 72 4.13 0.00 -8.26
C VAL A 72 4.63 -1.11 -9.18
N ALA A 73 4.14 -1.15 -10.43
CA ALA A 73 4.63 -2.10 -11.43
C ALA A 73 6.14 -1.90 -11.68
N ARG A 74 6.60 -0.66 -11.86
CA ARG A 74 8.03 -0.34 -12.07
C ARG A 74 8.88 -0.74 -10.87
N MET A 75 8.40 -0.49 -9.64
CA MET A 75 9.06 -0.94 -8.41
C MET A 75 9.15 -2.48 -8.34
N ALA A 76 8.10 -3.20 -8.73
CA ALA A 76 8.09 -4.66 -8.72
C ALA A 76 9.12 -5.26 -9.70
N GLN A 77 9.32 -4.63 -10.86
CA GLN A 77 10.32 -5.04 -11.86
C GLN A 77 11.76 -4.81 -11.39
N GLY A 78 12.00 -3.83 -10.52
CA GLY A 78 13.33 -3.51 -9.97
C GLY A 78 13.77 -4.37 -8.79
N ARG A 79 12.97 -5.37 -8.37
CA ARG A 79 13.23 -6.20 -7.19
C ARG A 79 14.09 -7.43 -7.53
N PRO A 80 15.20 -7.71 -6.82
CA PRO A 80 15.75 -9.07 -6.76
C PRO A 80 14.83 -9.99 -5.95
N ALA A 81 14.61 -11.21 -6.46
CA ALA A 81 13.68 -12.23 -5.97
C ALA A 81 13.97 -12.74 -4.52
N PRO A 82 13.09 -13.60 -3.97
CA PRO A 82 12.30 -13.38 -2.76
C PRO A 82 13.06 -13.64 -1.45
N GLN A 83 12.94 -12.73 -0.48
CA GLN A 83 13.27 -13.05 0.92
C GLN A 83 12.01 -13.52 1.63
N VAL A 84 11.81 -14.83 1.59
CA VAL A 84 10.97 -15.57 2.52
C VAL A 84 11.73 -15.64 3.85
N ASP A 85 11.44 -14.71 4.75
CA ASP A 85 11.13 -15.00 6.16
C ASP A 85 10.96 -13.69 6.90
N ALA A 86 9.74 -13.45 7.37
CA ALA A 86 9.49 -12.78 8.63
C ALA A 86 8.07 -13.15 9.02
N THR A 87 7.91 -14.41 9.44
CA THR A 87 7.01 -14.78 10.52
C THR A 87 6.92 -13.63 11.53
N GLN A 88 5.71 -13.31 11.99
CA GLN A 88 5.37 -12.28 13.00
C GLN A 88 5.16 -10.87 12.42
N PHE A 89 3.92 -10.53 12.08
CA PHE A 89 3.27 -9.21 12.27
C PHE A 89 1.87 -9.30 11.65
N ASN A 90 0.96 -10.03 12.30
CA ASN A 90 -0.49 -9.79 12.40
C ASN A 90 -1.22 -11.03 12.94
N ARG A 91 -0.88 -11.47 14.17
CA ARG A 91 -1.90 -12.10 15.01
C ARG A 91 -2.40 -11.02 15.96
N VAL A 92 -3.43 -10.31 15.53
CA VAL A 92 -4.44 -9.80 16.47
C VAL A 92 -5.59 -10.79 16.37
N ASP A 93 -5.46 -11.86 17.15
CA ASP A 93 -6.60 -12.62 17.63
C ASP A 93 -7.03 -11.87 18.89
N GLU A 94 -8.07 -11.05 18.78
CA GLU A 94 -8.70 -10.43 19.95
C GLU A 94 -10.17 -10.88 19.92
N ALA A 95 -10.40 -11.98 20.63
CA ALA A 95 -11.71 -12.47 21.00
C ALA A 95 -12.45 -11.41 21.84
N GLY A 96 -13.66 -11.06 21.39
CA GLY A 96 -14.57 -10.19 22.11
C GLY A 96 -16.00 -10.71 21.98
N HIS A 97 -16.25 -11.87 22.59
CA HIS A 97 -17.60 -12.35 22.84
C HIS A 97 -18.17 -11.54 24.00
N CYS A 98 -19.21 -10.75 23.77
CA CYS A 98 -19.97 -10.11 24.84
C CYS A 98 -21.43 -10.54 24.73
N ASP A 99 -21.73 -11.63 25.44
CA ASP A 99 -23.04 -12.07 25.85
C ASP A 99 -23.46 -11.22 27.07
N ALA A 100 -24.57 -10.50 26.98
CA ALA A 100 -25.24 -9.89 28.12
C ALA A 100 -26.72 -9.72 27.77
N GLY A 101 -27.55 -10.50 28.46
CA GLY A 101 -29.01 -10.56 28.32
C GLY A 101 -29.77 -9.48 29.08
#